data_AF-A0A7K0XEM8-F1
#
_entry.id   AF-A0A7K0XEM8-F1
#
_cell.length_a   1.000
_cell.length_b   1.000
_cell.length_c   1.000
_cell.angle_alpha   90.00
_cell.angle_beta   90.00
_cell.angle_gamma   90.00
#
_symmetry.space_group_name_H-M   'P 1'
#
loop_
_entity.id
_entity.type
_entity.pdbx_description
1 polymer ?
#
loop_
_entity_poly.entity_id
_entity_poly.type
_entity_poly.pdbx_seq_one_letter_code
_entity_poly.pdbx_strand_id
1 'polypeptide(L)'
;MTSSIDNLFTPGLVAAQQPQWPGGSEGGAIKSAVQELKSFPPLVFAGECDDLKARIALAAEGKAFWLQGGDCAETFAAATADSIRNRIKTILQMAAVLQYYSSIPVVKVGRMAGQFAKPRSNDLETRGDVTLPAYRGDAVNDLEFTESARTPDPQRLVRVYNTSAATLNLVRAFTQGGFADLRRVHEWNKGFIRDSSVGTRYEEMANEIGRALAFMTSAGVDPDAFKSVDFFSSHEALILEYEKALTRIDSLSGNPYDVSAHFLWIGERTRQLDGAHIDFASKIKNPIGVKLGPKSTVQDALALIDRLDPDREPGRMTFITRMGASKIREALPPLVDGVTKSGAKVLWVCDPMHGNTYEAPSGYKTRKFDDVMDEVKGFFE
;
A
#
# COMPACT_ATOMS: atom_id res chain seq x y z
N MET A 1 -22.19 4.02 -23.91
CA MET A 1 -22.34 2.57 -23.69
C MET A 1 -21.82 2.29 -22.29
N THR A 2 -22.66 1.89 -21.35
CA THR A 2 -22.20 1.42 -20.04
C THR A 2 -21.36 0.18 -20.29
N SER A 3 -20.04 0.26 -20.09
CA SER A 3 -19.19 -0.93 -20.17
C SER A 3 -19.66 -1.89 -19.09
N SER A 4 -20.19 -3.06 -19.47
CA SER A 4 -20.33 -4.17 -18.53
C SER A 4 -18.95 -4.44 -17.94
N ILE A 5 -18.89 -4.68 -16.64
CA ILE A 5 -17.64 -5.01 -15.94
C ILE A 5 -16.91 -6.19 -16.59
N ASP A 6 -17.65 -7.11 -17.21
CA ASP A 6 -17.12 -8.29 -17.88
C ASP A 6 -16.28 -7.96 -19.14
N ASN A 7 -16.44 -6.77 -19.72
CA ASN A 7 -15.69 -6.30 -20.89
C ASN A 7 -14.77 -5.12 -20.58
N LEU A 8 -14.57 -4.79 -19.29
CA LEU A 8 -13.81 -3.61 -18.89
C LEU A 8 -12.32 -3.74 -19.19
N PHE A 9 -11.77 -4.93 -19.01
CA PHE A 9 -10.33 -5.22 -19.12
C PHE A 9 -10.00 -5.85 -20.46
N THR A 10 -8.84 -5.49 -21.01
CA THR A 10 -8.38 -6.00 -22.31
C THR A 10 -8.00 -7.49 -22.16
N PRO A 11 -8.66 -8.42 -22.89
CA PRO A 11 -8.32 -9.84 -22.81
C PRO A 11 -6.99 -10.13 -23.51
N GLY A 12 -6.32 -11.22 -23.12
CA GLY A 12 -5.11 -11.73 -23.77
C GLY A 12 -3.80 -11.00 -23.43
N LEU A 13 -3.84 -9.93 -22.62
CA LEU A 13 -2.61 -9.29 -22.14
C LEU A 13 -1.87 -10.18 -21.13
N VAL A 14 -0.54 -10.13 -21.17
CA VAL A 14 0.32 -10.89 -20.25
C VAL A 14 0.28 -10.29 -18.85
N ALA A 15 -0.11 -11.10 -17.88
CA ALA A 15 -0.02 -10.78 -16.46
C ALA A 15 1.24 -11.45 -15.89
N ALA A 16 2.26 -10.66 -15.55
CA ALA A 16 3.45 -11.21 -14.91
C ALA A 16 3.14 -11.67 -13.46
N GLN A 17 3.97 -12.57 -12.93
CA GLN A 17 3.95 -12.99 -11.52
C GLN A 17 2.65 -13.70 -11.05
N GLN A 18 1.80 -14.17 -11.97
CA GLN A 18 0.58 -14.91 -11.59
C GLN A 18 0.91 -16.32 -11.05
N PRO A 19 0.07 -16.85 -10.15
CA PRO A 19 0.19 -18.24 -9.72
C PRO A 19 -0.13 -19.23 -10.84
N GLN A 20 0.50 -20.39 -10.77
CA GLN A 20 0.14 -21.53 -11.62
C GLN A 20 -0.97 -22.31 -10.92
N TRP A 21 -2.22 -21.89 -11.11
CA TRP A 21 -3.39 -22.54 -10.49
C TRP A 21 -3.53 -24.00 -10.96
N PRO A 22 -3.92 -24.94 -10.08
CA PRO A 22 -4.32 -26.28 -10.51
C PRO A 22 -5.44 -26.22 -11.55
N GLY A 23 -5.21 -26.80 -12.73
CA GLY A 23 -6.13 -26.72 -13.87
C GLY A 23 -6.00 -25.45 -14.72
N GLY A 24 -4.99 -24.61 -14.47
CA GLY A 24 -4.74 -23.35 -15.21
C GLY A 24 -5.68 -22.21 -14.83
N SER A 25 -5.51 -21.05 -15.46
CA SER A 25 -6.33 -19.85 -15.23
C SER A 25 -7.82 -20.04 -15.53
N GLU A 26 -8.15 -21.05 -16.34
CA GLU A 26 -9.52 -21.41 -16.71
C GLU A 26 -10.08 -22.60 -15.91
N GLY A 27 -9.34 -23.08 -14.91
CA GLY A 27 -9.71 -24.21 -14.08
C GLY A 27 -10.99 -23.97 -13.26
N GLY A 28 -11.74 -25.04 -12.97
CA GLY A 28 -13.00 -24.95 -12.24
C GLY A 28 -12.86 -24.33 -10.83
N ALA A 29 -11.77 -24.62 -10.12
CA ALA A 29 -11.54 -24.13 -8.77
C ALA A 29 -11.35 -22.61 -8.72
N ILE A 30 -10.53 -22.04 -9.61
CA ILE A 30 -10.33 -20.59 -9.68
C ILE A 30 -11.59 -19.86 -10.15
N LYS A 31 -12.32 -20.44 -11.12
CA LYS A 31 -13.63 -19.90 -11.54
C LYS A 31 -14.62 -19.86 -10.39
N SER A 32 -14.69 -20.91 -9.57
CA SER A 32 -15.57 -20.95 -8.40
C SER A 32 -15.20 -19.87 -7.39
N ALA A 33 -13.92 -19.72 -7.04
CA ALA A 33 -13.45 -18.70 -6.10
C ALA A 33 -13.74 -17.28 -6.62
N VAL A 34 -13.53 -17.02 -7.92
CA VAL A 34 -13.83 -15.72 -8.55
C VAL A 34 -15.33 -15.42 -8.51
N GLN A 35 -16.20 -16.39 -8.79
CA GLN A 35 -17.65 -16.17 -8.72
C GLN A 35 -18.12 -15.87 -7.30
N GLU A 36 -17.56 -16.55 -6.31
CA GLU A 36 -17.83 -16.28 -4.90
C GLU A 36 -17.42 -14.85 -4.53
N LEU A 37 -16.20 -14.42 -4.87
CA LEU A 37 -15.73 -13.04 -4.64
C LEU A 37 -16.58 -11.97 -5.33
N LYS A 38 -17.08 -12.25 -6.54
CA LYS A 38 -17.99 -11.34 -7.26
C LYS A 38 -19.31 -11.14 -6.50
N SER A 39 -19.77 -12.13 -5.75
CA SER A 39 -21.01 -12.06 -4.96
C SER A 39 -20.85 -11.30 -3.64
N PHE A 40 -19.62 -11.10 -3.17
CA PHE A 40 -19.36 -10.49 -1.88
C PHE A 40 -19.47 -8.95 -1.91
N PRO A 41 -19.82 -8.33 -0.76
CA PRO A 41 -19.82 -6.88 -0.60
C PRO A 41 -18.45 -6.23 -0.89
N PRO A 42 -18.41 -4.93 -1.26
CA PRO A 42 -17.17 -4.18 -1.34
C PRO A 42 -16.42 -4.13 0.01
N LEU A 43 -15.09 -4.10 0.01
CA LEU A 43 -14.30 -3.83 1.23
C LEU A 43 -14.21 -2.33 1.54
N VAL A 44 -14.24 -1.50 0.49
CA VAL A 44 -14.21 -0.03 0.58
C VAL A 44 -15.23 0.58 -0.37
N PHE A 45 -15.72 1.78 -0.07
CA PHE A 45 -16.64 2.51 -0.96
C PHE A 45 -15.89 3.41 -1.94
N ALA A 46 -16.45 3.61 -3.13
CA ALA A 46 -15.87 4.47 -4.17
C ALA A 46 -15.58 5.90 -3.69
N GLY A 47 -16.51 6.48 -2.92
CA GLY A 47 -16.33 7.81 -2.33
C GLY A 47 -15.13 7.90 -1.39
N GLU A 48 -14.79 6.83 -0.67
CA GLU A 48 -13.59 6.79 0.18
C GLU A 48 -12.29 6.78 -0.66
N CYS A 49 -12.33 6.19 -1.86
CA CYS A 49 -11.21 6.26 -2.81
C CYS A 49 -11.05 7.68 -3.37
N ASP A 50 -12.15 8.38 -3.67
CA ASP A 50 -12.12 9.76 -4.12
C ASP A 50 -11.65 10.71 -3.01
N ASP A 51 -12.05 10.47 -1.77
CA ASP A 51 -11.56 11.15 -0.58
C ASP A 51 -10.03 11.01 -0.42
N LEU A 52 -9.50 9.80 -0.65
CA LEU A 52 -8.07 9.58 -0.64
C LEU A 52 -7.36 10.30 -1.79
N LYS A 53 -7.92 10.25 -3.00
CA LYS A 53 -7.39 10.94 -4.17
C LYS A 53 -7.29 12.45 -3.94
N ALA A 54 -8.31 13.07 -3.35
CA ALA A 54 -8.26 14.48 -2.96
C ALA A 54 -7.13 14.78 -1.94
N ARG A 55 -6.89 13.88 -0.98
CA ARG A 55 -5.80 13.99 -0.01
C ARG A 55 -4.42 13.82 -0.67
N ILE A 56 -4.29 12.95 -1.67
CA ILE A 56 -3.06 12.80 -2.47
C ILE A 56 -2.81 14.07 -3.28
N ALA A 57 -3.85 14.70 -3.84
CA ALA A 57 -3.71 15.97 -4.54
C ALA A 57 -3.10 17.06 -3.63
N LEU A 58 -3.58 17.18 -2.38
CA LEU A 58 -2.99 18.08 -1.39
C LEU A 58 -1.51 17.74 -1.12
N ALA A 59 -1.17 16.45 -1.01
CA ALA A 59 0.21 16.03 -0.79
C ALA A 59 1.12 16.33 -1.99
N ALA A 60 0.64 16.15 -3.22
CA ALA A 60 1.35 16.49 -4.45
C ALA A 60 1.60 18.01 -4.59
N GLU A 61 0.78 18.84 -3.94
CA GLU A 61 0.96 20.30 -3.84
C GLU A 61 1.82 20.74 -2.63
N GLY A 62 2.34 19.81 -1.84
CA GLY A 62 3.12 20.11 -0.63
C GLY A 62 2.27 20.60 0.55
N LYS A 63 0.95 20.41 0.49
CA LYS A 63 -0.01 20.81 1.55
C LYS A 63 -0.38 19.68 2.51
N ALA A 64 0.13 18.47 2.27
CA ALA A 64 0.00 17.32 3.15
C ALA A 64 1.21 16.39 3.00
N PHE A 65 1.45 15.53 3.99
CA PHE A 65 2.52 14.54 3.98
C PHE A 65 1.93 13.13 3.86
N TRP A 66 2.51 12.30 3.00
CA TRP A 66 2.08 10.91 2.83
C TRP A 66 2.83 9.97 3.75
N LEU A 67 2.11 9.21 4.59
CA LEU A 67 2.65 8.14 5.40
C LEU A 67 1.99 6.81 5.04
N GLN A 68 2.76 5.92 4.42
CA GLN A 68 2.30 4.56 4.11
C GLN A 68 3.19 3.51 4.78
N GLY A 69 2.58 2.55 5.48
CA GLY A 69 3.33 1.53 6.24
C GLY A 69 2.50 0.32 6.62
N GLY A 70 3.16 -0.79 6.96
CA GLY A 70 2.54 -2.07 7.32
C GLY A 70 3.43 -3.24 6.92
N ASP A 71 2.85 -4.45 6.83
CA ASP A 71 3.64 -5.64 6.52
C ASP A 71 4.18 -5.62 5.08
N CYS A 72 5.29 -6.33 4.89
CA CYS A 72 5.76 -6.67 3.55
C CYS A 72 4.76 -7.59 2.84
N ALA A 73 4.31 -8.65 3.53
CA ALA A 73 3.01 -9.25 3.28
C ALA A 73 2.40 -9.75 4.58
N GLU A 74 1.09 -9.56 4.66
CA GLU A 74 0.24 -10.09 5.70
C GLU A 74 0.21 -11.62 5.60
N THR A 75 -0.02 -12.26 6.75
CA THR A 75 -0.25 -13.71 6.84
C THR A 75 -1.55 -13.94 7.59
N PHE A 76 -2.25 -15.02 7.30
CA PHE A 76 -3.48 -15.36 8.00
C PHE A 76 -3.24 -15.58 9.49
N ALA A 77 -2.09 -16.14 9.85
CA ALA A 77 -1.70 -16.37 11.24
C ALA A 77 -1.44 -15.07 12.02
N ALA A 78 -0.91 -14.04 11.35
CA ALA A 78 -0.62 -12.74 11.97
C ALA A 78 -1.80 -11.75 11.94
N ALA A 79 -2.93 -12.11 11.32
CA ALA A 79 -4.14 -11.30 11.25
C ALA A 79 -4.95 -11.35 12.56
N THR A 80 -4.28 -11.09 13.68
CA THR A 80 -4.89 -11.04 15.02
C THR A 80 -5.21 -9.62 15.44
N ALA A 81 -6.17 -9.46 16.35
CA ALA A 81 -6.58 -8.13 16.83
C ALA A 81 -5.41 -7.34 17.45
N ASP A 82 -4.53 -7.99 18.22
CA ASP A 82 -3.35 -7.36 18.81
C ASP A 82 -2.34 -6.91 17.75
N SER A 83 -2.08 -7.74 16.74
CA SER A 83 -1.17 -7.42 15.63
C SER A 83 -1.67 -6.21 14.84
N ILE A 84 -2.97 -6.22 14.49
CA ILE A 84 -3.64 -5.12 13.78
C ILE A 84 -3.59 -3.84 14.60
N ARG A 85 -3.97 -3.89 15.89
CA ARG A 85 -3.93 -2.75 16.81
C ARG A 85 -2.52 -2.16 16.91
N ASN A 86 -1.51 -3.01 17.09
CA ASN A 86 -0.13 -2.56 17.25
C ASN A 86 0.40 -1.90 15.97
N ARG A 87 0.03 -2.40 14.78
CA ARG A 87 0.36 -1.76 13.50
C ARG A 87 -0.28 -0.38 13.35
N ILE A 88 -1.58 -0.27 13.63
CA ILE A 88 -2.29 1.02 13.60
C ILE A 88 -1.62 2.00 14.56
N LYS A 89 -1.34 1.55 15.79
CA LYS A 89 -0.67 2.34 16.81
C LYS A 89 0.68 2.88 16.31
N THR A 90 1.53 2.05 15.72
CA THR A 90 2.82 2.49 15.15
C THR A 90 2.63 3.57 14.08
N ILE A 91 1.69 3.38 13.14
CA ILE A 91 1.42 4.37 12.09
C ILE A 91 0.92 5.69 12.69
N LEU A 92 0.02 5.64 13.68
CA LEU A 92 -0.48 6.84 14.35
C LEU A 92 0.63 7.58 15.14
N GLN A 93 1.53 6.84 15.78
CA GLN A 93 2.69 7.43 16.47
C GLN A 93 3.63 8.15 15.49
N MET A 94 3.94 7.52 14.36
CA MET A 94 4.74 8.14 13.30
C MET A 94 4.04 9.36 12.71
N ALA A 95 2.72 9.27 12.46
CA ALA A 95 1.94 10.36 11.92
C ALA A 95 1.93 11.58 12.85
N ALA A 96 1.80 11.38 14.17
CA ALA A 96 1.84 12.47 15.14
C ALA A 96 3.19 13.21 15.12
N VAL A 97 4.31 12.47 15.05
CA VAL A 97 5.65 13.06 14.96
C VAL A 97 5.81 13.85 13.66
N LEU A 98 5.45 13.25 12.53
CA LEU A 98 5.56 13.89 11.22
C LEU A 98 4.69 15.14 11.13
N GLN A 99 3.45 15.07 11.62
CA GLN A 99 2.51 16.19 11.62
C GLN A 99 3.03 17.35 12.49
N TYR A 100 3.61 17.04 13.65
CA TYR A 100 4.19 18.06 14.53
C TYR A 100 5.33 18.83 13.86
N TYR A 101 6.31 18.12 13.32
CA TYR A 101 7.51 18.76 12.75
C TYR A 101 7.29 19.35 11.35
N SER A 102 6.36 18.81 10.57
CA SER A 102 6.04 19.35 9.24
C SER A 102 4.98 20.45 9.27
N SER A 103 4.20 20.55 10.35
CA SER A 103 3.06 21.48 10.48
C SER A 103 2.01 21.37 9.37
N ILE A 104 1.97 20.23 8.66
CA ILE A 104 0.97 19.92 7.63
C ILE A 104 0.25 18.60 7.96
N PRO A 105 -0.99 18.39 7.46
CA PRO A 105 -1.71 17.14 7.64
C PRO A 105 -0.93 15.92 7.16
N VAL A 106 -1.03 14.80 7.87
CA VAL A 106 -0.45 13.51 7.44
C VAL A 106 -1.57 12.59 6.96
N VAL A 107 -1.48 12.14 5.70
CA VAL A 107 -2.35 11.12 5.10
C VAL A 107 -1.85 9.75 5.52
N LYS A 108 -2.67 8.98 6.25
CA LYS A 108 -2.27 7.69 6.82
C LYS A 108 -2.81 6.53 5.99
N VAL A 109 -1.90 5.73 5.44
CA VAL A 109 -2.24 4.62 4.56
C VAL A 109 -1.58 3.32 5.04
N GLY A 110 -2.39 2.35 5.42
CA GLY A 110 -1.93 1.03 5.81
C GLY A 110 -1.64 0.14 4.61
N ARG A 111 -0.49 -0.55 4.62
CA ARG A 111 -0.30 -1.79 3.87
C ARG A 111 -1.01 -2.92 4.62
N MET A 112 -2.33 -2.89 4.59
CA MET A 112 -3.21 -3.67 5.46
C MET A 112 -4.49 -4.05 4.72
N ALA A 113 -5.08 -5.18 5.11
CA ALA A 113 -6.34 -5.69 4.59
C ALA A 113 -6.33 -5.98 3.08
N GLY A 114 -5.26 -6.61 2.61
CA GLY A 114 -5.17 -7.07 1.21
C GLY A 114 -3.76 -7.44 0.76
N GLN A 115 -2.74 -7.11 1.55
CA GLN A 115 -1.33 -7.27 1.19
C GLN A 115 -0.84 -8.71 1.42
N PHE A 116 -1.52 -9.71 0.86
CA PHE A 116 -1.23 -11.14 1.05
C PHE A 116 -0.45 -11.79 -0.09
N ALA A 117 -0.19 -11.07 -1.18
CA ALA A 117 0.55 -11.57 -2.33
C ALA A 117 1.95 -10.94 -2.41
N LYS A 118 2.92 -11.71 -2.93
CA LYS A 118 4.33 -11.32 -3.07
C LYS A 118 4.87 -11.73 -4.43
N PRO A 119 5.45 -10.79 -5.22
CA PRO A 119 6.17 -11.16 -6.42
C PRO A 119 7.50 -11.83 -6.05
N ARG A 120 7.97 -12.74 -6.91
CA ARG A 120 9.19 -13.53 -6.67
C ARG A 120 10.17 -13.36 -7.83
N SER A 121 11.47 -13.36 -7.51
CA SER A 121 12.51 -13.36 -8.54
C SER A 121 12.60 -14.69 -9.29
N ASN A 122 12.29 -15.80 -8.60
CA ASN A 122 12.28 -17.14 -9.17
C ASN A 122 10.94 -17.80 -8.84
N ASP A 123 10.42 -18.58 -9.79
CA ASP A 123 9.14 -19.29 -9.64
C ASP A 123 9.27 -20.54 -8.75
N LEU A 124 10.50 -21.05 -8.62
CA LEU A 124 10.84 -22.23 -7.82
C LEU A 124 11.80 -21.87 -6.69
N GLU A 125 11.76 -22.68 -5.63
CA GLU A 125 12.67 -22.67 -4.50
C GLU A 125 13.23 -24.08 -4.30
N THR A 126 14.55 -24.19 -4.24
CA THR A 126 15.26 -25.47 -4.04
C THR A 126 15.88 -25.49 -2.65
N ARG A 127 15.66 -26.56 -1.89
CA ARG A 127 16.32 -26.83 -0.61
C ARG A 127 16.82 -28.27 -0.60
N GLY A 128 18.14 -28.45 -0.57
CA GLY A 128 18.75 -29.77 -0.82
C GLY A 128 18.37 -30.27 -2.21
N ASP A 129 17.88 -31.52 -2.28
CA ASP A 129 17.51 -32.17 -3.55
C ASP A 129 16.05 -31.91 -3.97
N VAL A 130 15.29 -31.14 -3.18
CA VAL A 130 13.86 -30.90 -3.41
C VAL A 130 13.64 -29.50 -3.98
N THR A 131 12.92 -29.41 -5.10
CA THR A 131 12.52 -28.15 -5.74
C THR A 131 11.01 -28.04 -5.75
N LEU A 132 10.47 -26.97 -5.17
CA LEU A 132 9.03 -26.71 -5.06
C LEU A 132 8.69 -25.30 -5.57
N PRO A 133 7.41 -25.00 -5.85
CA PRO A 133 6.98 -23.63 -6.09
C PRO A 133 7.43 -22.68 -4.98
N ALA A 134 7.86 -21.49 -5.37
CA ALA A 134 8.20 -20.44 -4.44
C ALA A 134 6.95 -19.99 -3.64
N TYR A 135 7.12 -19.69 -2.36
CA TYR A 135 6.08 -19.04 -1.56
C TYR A 135 5.75 -17.66 -2.16
N ARG A 136 4.49 -17.45 -2.57
CA ARG A 136 4.02 -16.21 -3.21
C ARG A 136 3.11 -15.39 -2.29
N GLY A 137 3.13 -15.67 -0.99
CA GLY A 137 2.23 -15.07 -0.03
C GLY A 137 1.00 -15.95 0.23
N ASP A 138 0.35 -15.74 1.36
CA ASP A 138 -0.77 -16.54 1.84
C ASP A 138 -2.00 -16.50 0.91
N ALA A 139 -2.07 -15.50 0.01
CA ALA A 139 -3.05 -15.45 -1.07
C ALA A 139 -2.91 -16.60 -2.08
N VAL A 140 -1.75 -17.26 -2.13
CA VAL A 140 -1.40 -18.26 -3.13
C VAL A 140 -1.12 -19.61 -2.51
N ASN A 141 -0.18 -19.67 -1.57
CA ASN A 141 0.32 -20.91 -0.97
C ASN A 141 0.92 -20.64 0.43
N ASP A 142 1.36 -21.69 1.13
CA ASP A 142 1.94 -21.58 2.48
C ASP A 142 3.47 -21.43 2.47
N LEU A 143 3.99 -20.88 3.57
CA LEU A 143 5.43 -20.70 3.77
C LEU A 143 6.17 -22.04 3.94
N GLU A 144 5.50 -23.04 4.52
CA GLU A 144 6.03 -24.38 4.76
C GLU A 144 6.55 -25.02 3.46
N PHE A 145 7.67 -25.73 3.53
CA PHE A 145 8.38 -26.27 2.36
C PHE A 145 8.00 -27.73 2.11
N THR A 146 6.73 -27.97 1.80
CA THR A 146 6.19 -29.27 1.38
C THR A 146 5.39 -29.10 0.09
N GLU A 147 5.22 -30.16 -0.68
CA GLU A 147 4.50 -30.12 -1.97
C GLU A 147 3.05 -29.63 -1.81
N SER A 148 2.34 -30.15 -0.81
CA SER A 148 0.97 -29.74 -0.49
C SER A 148 0.90 -28.26 -0.08
N ALA A 149 1.80 -27.81 0.80
CA ALA A 149 1.85 -26.42 1.25
C ALA A 149 2.18 -25.45 0.12
N ARG A 150 3.05 -25.84 -0.84
CA ARG A 150 3.50 -24.98 -1.94
C ARG A 150 2.61 -25.00 -3.17
N THR A 151 1.71 -25.98 -3.29
CA THR A 151 0.69 -26.01 -4.34
C THR A 151 -0.25 -24.81 -4.22
N PRO A 152 -0.41 -23.99 -5.27
CA PRO A 152 -1.36 -22.88 -5.23
C PRO A 152 -2.80 -23.33 -4.98
N ASP A 153 -3.51 -22.63 -4.09
CA ASP A 153 -4.90 -22.91 -3.75
C ASP A 153 -5.78 -21.70 -4.04
N PRO A 154 -6.65 -21.74 -5.08
CA PRO A 154 -7.54 -20.64 -5.43
C PRO A 154 -8.49 -20.20 -4.30
N GLN A 155 -8.87 -21.09 -3.37
CA GLN A 155 -9.77 -20.73 -2.27
C GLN A 155 -9.12 -19.81 -1.24
N ARG A 156 -7.79 -19.64 -1.30
CA ARG A 156 -7.10 -18.63 -0.51
C ARG A 156 -7.50 -17.21 -0.89
N LEU A 157 -7.95 -16.96 -2.13
CA LEU A 157 -8.45 -15.63 -2.52
C LEU A 157 -9.71 -15.24 -1.74
N VAL A 158 -10.63 -16.19 -1.54
CA VAL A 158 -11.82 -16.02 -0.69
C VAL A 158 -11.40 -15.80 0.76
N ARG A 159 -10.40 -16.55 1.25
CA ARG A 159 -9.86 -16.37 2.60
C ARG A 159 -9.19 -15.01 2.79
N VAL A 160 -8.48 -14.49 1.78
CA VAL A 160 -7.92 -13.14 1.77
C VAL A 160 -9.04 -12.13 1.95
N TYR A 161 -10.11 -12.20 1.14
CA TYR A 161 -11.26 -11.30 1.29
C TYR A 161 -11.82 -11.29 2.72
N ASN A 162 -12.12 -12.46 3.29
CA ASN A 162 -12.69 -12.56 4.64
C ASN A 162 -11.76 -11.98 5.71
N THR A 163 -10.45 -12.23 5.58
CA THR A 163 -9.44 -11.70 6.50
C THR A 163 -9.30 -10.18 6.36
N SER A 164 -9.34 -9.66 5.13
CA SER A 164 -9.32 -8.23 4.83
C SER A 164 -10.55 -7.52 5.38
N ALA A 165 -11.75 -8.09 5.22
CA ALA A 165 -12.99 -7.55 5.77
C ALA A 165 -12.94 -7.44 7.30
N ALA A 166 -12.51 -8.51 7.98
CA ALA A 166 -12.33 -8.50 9.43
C ALA A 166 -11.28 -7.46 9.89
N THR A 167 -10.17 -7.35 9.14
CA THR A 167 -9.10 -6.37 9.41
C THR A 167 -9.60 -4.94 9.25
N LEU A 168 -10.29 -4.62 8.14
CA LEU A 168 -10.84 -3.29 7.89
C LEU A 168 -11.90 -2.90 8.91
N ASN A 169 -12.77 -3.84 9.29
CA ASN A 169 -13.75 -3.60 10.36
C ASN A 169 -13.04 -3.18 11.66
N LEU A 170 -11.98 -3.88 12.04
CA LEU A 170 -11.21 -3.55 13.23
C LEU A 170 -10.42 -2.24 13.10
N VAL A 171 -9.84 -1.97 11.92
CA VAL A 171 -9.18 -0.68 11.61
C VAL A 171 -10.16 0.46 11.82
N ARG A 172 -11.36 0.39 11.21
CA ARG A 172 -12.42 1.41 11.33
C ARG A 172 -12.85 1.59 12.78
N ALA A 173 -13.01 0.49 13.54
CA ALA A 173 -13.35 0.55 14.95
C ALA A 173 -12.27 1.28 15.79
N PHE A 174 -10.98 1.04 15.53
CA PHE A 174 -9.90 1.75 16.23
C PHE A 174 -9.78 3.21 15.80
N THR A 175 -9.97 3.51 14.52
CA THR A 175 -9.72 4.86 13.99
C THR A 175 -10.89 5.81 14.20
N GLN A 176 -12.12 5.30 14.32
CA GLN A 176 -13.31 6.10 14.60
C GLN A 176 -13.84 5.96 16.04
N GLY A 177 -13.50 4.87 16.74
CA GLY A 177 -13.99 4.58 18.10
C GLY A 177 -13.16 5.20 19.24
N GLY A 178 -12.38 6.26 18.98
CA GLY A 178 -11.62 7.00 20.00
C GLY A 178 -10.30 6.37 20.44
N PHE A 179 -9.86 5.25 19.85
CA PHE A 179 -8.49 4.75 20.05
C PHE A 179 -7.47 5.66 19.37
N ALA A 180 -7.81 6.25 18.22
CA ALA A 180 -6.99 7.19 17.47
C ALA A 180 -7.11 8.66 17.92
N ASP A 181 -7.74 8.91 19.06
CA ASP A 181 -7.90 10.26 19.61
C ASP A 181 -6.54 10.90 19.93
N LEU A 182 -6.26 12.06 19.33
CA LEU A 182 -4.99 12.77 19.50
C LEU A 182 -4.70 13.13 20.97
N ARG A 183 -5.73 13.30 21.79
CA ARG A 183 -5.61 13.59 23.23
C ARG A 183 -4.99 12.42 24.00
N ARG A 184 -5.00 11.23 23.40
CA ARG A 184 -4.40 10.00 23.95
C ARG A 184 -2.97 9.76 23.47
N VAL A 185 -2.34 10.73 22.80
CA VAL A 185 -0.97 10.58 22.29
C VAL A 185 0.00 10.09 23.38
N HIS A 186 -0.09 10.60 24.62
CA HIS A 186 0.74 10.13 25.73
C HIS A 186 0.55 8.64 26.07
N GLU A 187 -0.66 8.09 25.92
CA GLU A 187 -0.95 6.68 26.20
C GLU A 187 -0.36 5.74 25.14
N TRP A 188 -0.33 6.18 23.87
CA TRP A 188 0.32 5.39 22.82
C TRP A 188 1.81 5.20 23.13
N ASN A 189 2.43 6.15 23.81
CA ASN A 189 3.88 6.18 23.97
C ASN A 189 4.41 5.49 25.24
N LYS A 190 3.54 5.08 26.17
CA LYS A 190 3.90 4.40 27.43
C LYS A 190 4.61 3.04 27.30
N GLY A 191 5.16 2.69 26.14
CA GLY A 191 6.03 1.53 25.93
C GLY A 191 7.17 1.74 24.92
N PHE A 192 7.23 2.89 24.25
CA PHE A 192 8.28 3.23 23.26
C PHE A 192 9.56 3.74 23.94
N ILE A 193 9.40 4.45 25.06
CA ILE A 193 10.49 5.12 25.79
C ILE A 193 11.14 4.13 26.77
N ARG A 194 11.90 3.17 26.24
CA ARG A 194 12.88 2.40 27.06
C ARG A 194 14.31 2.87 26.84
N ASP A 195 14.59 3.54 25.73
CA ASP A 195 15.90 4.11 25.40
C ASP A 195 15.90 5.62 25.69
N SER A 196 16.77 6.05 26.61
CA SER A 196 16.78 7.41 27.17
C SER A 196 17.27 8.47 26.18
N SER A 197 17.89 8.09 25.06
CA SER A 197 18.48 9.02 24.09
C SER A 197 17.46 9.67 23.16
N VAL A 198 16.45 8.91 22.71
CA VAL A 198 15.34 9.41 21.87
C VAL A 198 14.11 9.77 22.70
N GLY A 199 13.99 9.16 23.88
CA GLY A 199 12.89 9.39 24.82
C GLY A 199 12.65 10.86 25.15
N THR A 200 13.70 11.61 25.49
CA THR A 200 13.59 13.01 25.92
C THR A 200 12.98 13.89 24.84
N ARG A 201 13.52 13.84 23.60
CA ARG A 201 13.01 14.66 22.49
C ARG A 201 11.56 14.33 22.14
N TYR A 202 11.20 13.05 22.25
CA TYR A 202 9.83 12.61 22.03
C TYR A 202 8.89 13.13 23.15
N GLU A 203 9.33 13.05 24.40
CA GLU A 203 8.56 13.51 25.56
C GLU A 203 8.34 15.02 25.53
N GLU A 204 9.34 15.79 25.13
CA GLU A 204 9.23 17.23 24.87
C GLU A 204 8.12 17.54 23.86
N MET A 205 8.15 16.88 22.70
CA MET A 205 7.12 17.00 21.66
C MET A 205 5.73 16.64 22.20
N ALA A 206 5.60 15.51 22.91
CA ALA A 206 4.33 15.08 23.46
C ALA A 206 3.76 16.11 24.46
N ASN A 207 4.63 16.67 25.31
CA ASN A 207 4.26 17.73 26.26
C ASN A 207 3.84 19.03 25.55
N GLU A 208 4.49 19.39 24.44
CA GLU A 208 4.12 20.54 23.60
C GLU A 208 2.74 20.35 22.96
N ILE A 209 2.49 19.17 22.39
CA ILE A 209 1.16 18.82 21.84
C ILE A 209 0.10 18.87 22.94
N GLY A 210 0.38 18.29 24.11
CA GLY A 210 -0.53 18.33 25.26
C GLY A 210 -0.89 19.76 25.69
N ARG A 211 0.10 20.67 25.76
CA ARG A 211 -0.13 22.09 26.06
C ARG A 211 -0.97 22.79 24.99
N ALA A 212 -0.69 22.53 23.72
CA ALA A 212 -1.45 23.12 22.62
C ALA A 212 -2.92 22.69 22.66
N LEU A 213 -3.18 21.39 22.87
CA LEU A 213 -4.55 20.87 23.03
C LEU A 213 -5.26 21.48 24.25
N ALA A 214 -4.58 21.58 25.39
CA ALA A 214 -5.14 22.22 26.60
C ALA A 214 -5.48 23.70 26.36
N PHE A 215 -4.64 24.43 25.63
CA PHE A 215 -4.92 25.81 25.24
C PHE A 215 -6.16 25.90 24.35
N MET A 216 -6.26 25.05 23.32
CA MET A 216 -7.44 25.00 22.44
C MET A 216 -8.72 24.73 23.24
N THR A 217 -8.70 23.75 24.14
CA THR A 217 -9.83 23.46 25.02
C THR A 217 -10.19 24.66 25.91
N SER A 218 -9.20 25.34 26.49
CA SER A 218 -9.44 26.53 27.33
C SER A 218 -10.03 27.72 26.55
N ALA A 219 -9.74 27.79 25.24
CA ALA A 219 -10.30 28.77 24.32
C ALA A 219 -11.69 28.37 23.77
N GLY A 220 -12.26 27.25 24.24
CA GLY A 220 -13.56 26.74 23.79
C GLY A 220 -13.53 25.93 22.50
N VAL A 221 -12.34 25.44 22.08
CA VAL A 221 -12.14 24.67 20.85
C VAL A 221 -11.86 23.21 21.19
N ASP A 222 -12.86 22.33 21.02
CA ASP A 222 -12.73 20.86 21.11
C ASP A 222 -13.43 20.19 19.91
N PRO A 223 -12.81 20.24 18.72
CA PRO A 223 -13.43 19.72 17.51
C PRO A 223 -13.51 18.20 17.53
N ASP A 224 -14.65 17.66 17.10
CA ASP A 224 -14.85 16.21 16.94
C ASP A 224 -13.82 15.57 16.00
N ALA A 225 -13.21 16.35 15.10
CA ALA A 225 -12.12 15.92 14.23
C ALA A 225 -10.88 15.41 14.99
N PHE A 226 -10.73 15.69 16.29
CA PHE A 226 -9.66 15.12 17.11
C PHE A 226 -9.94 13.68 17.59
N LYS A 227 -11.20 13.24 17.57
CA LYS A 227 -11.64 11.92 18.07
C LYS A 227 -11.41 10.81 17.04
N SER A 228 -11.47 11.14 15.76
CA SER A 228 -11.36 10.19 14.66
C SER A 228 -10.19 10.52 13.74
N VAL A 229 -9.62 9.49 13.14
CA VAL A 229 -8.55 9.62 12.17
C VAL A 229 -8.92 8.89 10.89
N ASP A 230 -8.77 9.56 9.74
CA ASP A 230 -8.85 8.88 8.46
C ASP A 230 -7.68 7.91 8.30
N PHE A 231 -8.00 6.67 7.94
CA PHE A 231 -7.02 5.62 7.71
C PHE A 231 -7.45 4.79 6.50
N PHE A 232 -6.59 4.73 5.50
CA PHE A 232 -6.89 4.07 4.23
C PHE A 232 -6.10 2.77 4.10
N SER A 233 -6.71 1.74 3.51
CA SER A 233 -6.03 0.49 3.14
C SER A 233 -5.35 0.57 1.77
N SER A 234 -4.30 -0.23 1.61
CA SER A 234 -3.59 -0.38 0.35
C SER A 234 -2.88 -1.72 0.23
N HIS A 235 -2.76 -2.20 -1.01
CA HIS A 235 -1.93 -3.35 -1.37
C HIS A 235 -1.43 -3.27 -2.82
N GLU A 236 -0.49 -4.16 -3.16
CA GLU A 236 -0.06 -4.36 -4.54
C GLU A 236 -1.17 -5.08 -5.30
N ALA A 237 -1.71 -4.46 -6.34
CA ALA A 237 -2.63 -5.11 -7.27
C ALA A 237 -1.83 -6.15 -8.06
N LEU A 238 -1.77 -7.39 -7.55
CA LEU A 238 -0.87 -8.43 -8.06
C LEU A 238 -1.63 -9.59 -8.67
N ILE A 239 -2.57 -10.19 -7.93
CA ILE A 239 -3.34 -11.36 -8.37
C ILE A 239 -4.58 -10.87 -9.09
N LEU A 240 -4.55 -10.82 -10.43
CA LEU A 240 -5.56 -10.10 -11.19
C LEU A 240 -6.95 -10.76 -11.12
N GLU A 241 -7.03 -12.06 -10.84
CA GLU A 241 -8.31 -12.73 -10.58
C GLU A 241 -9.00 -12.16 -9.34
N TYR A 242 -8.24 -11.82 -8.30
CA TYR A 242 -8.78 -11.20 -7.08
C TYR A 242 -9.21 -9.76 -7.33
N GLU A 243 -8.34 -8.94 -7.90
CA GLU A 243 -8.61 -7.50 -8.12
C GLU A 243 -9.77 -7.29 -9.11
N LYS A 244 -9.83 -8.07 -10.20
CA LYS A 244 -10.93 -8.01 -11.16
C LYS A 244 -12.23 -8.51 -10.56
N ALA A 245 -12.20 -9.56 -9.72
CA ALA A 245 -13.39 -10.05 -9.01
C ALA A 245 -13.91 -9.04 -7.99
N LEU A 246 -13.06 -8.18 -7.45
CA LEU A 246 -13.39 -7.09 -6.53
C LEU A 246 -13.51 -5.73 -7.20
N THR A 247 -13.55 -5.65 -8.53
CA THR A 247 -13.96 -4.41 -9.20
C THR A 247 -15.49 -4.28 -9.19
N ARG A 248 -16.02 -3.06 -8.99
CA ARG A 248 -17.45 -2.75 -9.02
C ARG A 248 -17.69 -1.48 -9.82
N ILE A 249 -18.87 -1.37 -10.41
CA ILE A 249 -19.36 -0.10 -10.97
C ILE A 249 -20.05 0.66 -9.84
N ASP A 250 -19.54 1.83 -9.51
CA ASP A 250 -20.15 2.72 -8.52
C ASP A 250 -21.53 3.19 -9.03
N SER A 251 -22.55 3.08 -8.18
CA SER A 251 -23.93 3.36 -8.58
C SER A 251 -24.21 4.85 -8.78
N LEU A 252 -23.40 5.75 -8.21
CA LEU A 252 -23.60 7.20 -8.31
C LEU A 252 -22.91 7.78 -9.54
N SER A 253 -21.64 7.43 -9.75
CA SER A 253 -20.80 7.95 -10.84
C SER A 253 -20.83 7.09 -12.10
N GLY A 254 -21.22 5.81 -12.00
CA GLY A 254 -21.11 4.85 -13.10
C GLY A 254 -19.68 4.42 -13.42
N ASN A 255 -18.71 4.80 -12.58
CA ASN A 255 -17.30 4.50 -12.79
C ASN A 255 -16.87 3.18 -12.15
N PRO A 256 -15.89 2.48 -12.73
CA PRO A 256 -15.30 1.30 -12.12
C PRO A 256 -14.31 1.64 -11.01
N TYR A 257 -14.45 0.99 -9.85
CA TYR A 257 -13.49 1.02 -8.75
C TYR A 257 -13.13 -0.41 -8.36
N ASP A 258 -11.84 -0.66 -8.13
CA ASP A 258 -11.46 -1.85 -7.38
C ASP A 258 -11.73 -1.59 -5.89
N VAL A 259 -12.73 -2.27 -5.35
CA VAL A 259 -13.17 -2.10 -3.97
C VAL A 259 -12.46 -3.08 -3.04
N SER A 260 -11.33 -3.66 -3.46
CA SER A 260 -10.41 -4.42 -2.61
C SER A 260 -9.64 -3.52 -1.62
N ALA A 261 -9.29 -2.30 -2.03
CA ALA A 261 -8.62 -1.31 -1.19
C ALA A 261 -8.79 0.13 -1.72
N HIS A 262 -8.47 1.11 -0.87
CA HIS A 262 -8.58 2.52 -1.23
C HIS A 262 -7.51 2.94 -2.24
N PHE A 263 -6.27 2.48 -2.05
CA PHE A 263 -5.13 2.75 -2.91
C PHE A 263 -4.44 1.46 -3.34
N LEU A 264 -4.18 1.34 -4.64
CA LEU A 264 -3.52 0.17 -5.20
C LEU A 264 -2.21 0.59 -5.85
N TRP A 265 -1.17 -0.24 -5.78
CA TRP A 265 0.04 0.02 -6.55
C TRP A 265 0.44 -1.14 -7.45
N ILE A 266 1.17 -0.80 -8.50
CA ILE A 266 1.82 -1.73 -9.41
C ILE A 266 3.29 -1.87 -9.03
N GLY A 267 3.73 -3.11 -8.84
CA GLY A 267 5.09 -3.45 -8.45
C GLY A 267 6.11 -3.25 -9.56
N GLU A 268 7.39 -3.19 -9.18
CA GLU A 268 8.52 -3.04 -10.12
C GLU A 268 8.58 -4.18 -11.15
N ARG A 269 8.07 -5.38 -10.80
CA ARG A 269 8.10 -6.57 -11.66
C ARG A 269 6.85 -6.71 -12.56
N THR A 270 5.85 -5.85 -12.38
CA THR A 270 4.54 -5.95 -13.02
C THR A 270 4.13 -4.65 -13.73
N ARG A 271 5.05 -3.68 -13.89
CA ARG A 271 4.81 -2.39 -14.54
C ARG A 271 5.10 -2.33 -16.03
N GLN A 272 5.04 -3.47 -16.73
CA GLN A 272 5.20 -3.50 -18.19
C GLN A 272 4.05 -2.71 -18.83
N LEU A 273 4.38 -1.72 -19.69
CA LEU A 273 3.42 -0.75 -20.20
C LEU A 273 2.27 -1.39 -21.00
N ASP A 274 2.55 -2.48 -21.69
CA ASP A 274 1.62 -3.33 -22.46
C ASP A 274 1.09 -4.53 -21.65
N GLY A 275 1.44 -4.62 -20.37
CA GLY A 275 1.03 -5.70 -19.47
C GLY A 275 -0.37 -5.54 -18.89
N ALA A 276 -0.93 -6.65 -18.41
CA ALA A 276 -2.29 -6.71 -17.87
C ALA A 276 -2.50 -5.86 -16.60
N HIS A 277 -1.45 -5.66 -15.79
CA HIS A 277 -1.52 -4.83 -14.58
C HIS A 277 -1.68 -3.33 -14.89
N ILE A 278 -0.99 -2.83 -15.92
CA ILE A 278 -1.12 -1.45 -16.39
C ILE A 278 -2.49 -1.24 -17.05
N ASP A 279 -2.95 -2.21 -17.85
CA ASP A 279 -4.31 -2.16 -18.39
C ASP A 279 -5.35 -2.12 -17.25
N PHE A 280 -5.27 -3.03 -16.29
CA PHE A 280 -6.15 -3.04 -15.11
C PHE A 280 -6.21 -1.68 -14.40
N ALA A 281 -5.05 -1.14 -14.01
CA ALA A 281 -4.98 0.13 -13.29
C ALA A 281 -5.49 1.32 -14.12
N SER A 282 -5.32 1.29 -15.45
CA SER A 282 -5.84 2.33 -16.35
C SER A 282 -7.38 2.36 -16.41
N LYS A 283 -8.05 1.26 -16.05
CA LYS A 283 -9.50 1.14 -16.15
C LYS A 283 -10.23 1.49 -14.87
N ILE A 284 -9.64 1.27 -13.70
CA ILE A 284 -10.23 1.62 -12.40
C ILE A 284 -10.02 3.10 -12.05
N LYS A 285 -10.85 3.67 -11.17
CA LYS A 285 -10.79 5.08 -10.73
C LYS A 285 -10.14 5.33 -9.37
N ASN A 286 -9.70 4.30 -8.67
CA ASN A 286 -8.89 4.42 -7.46
C ASN A 286 -7.64 5.29 -7.70
N PRO A 287 -7.12 6.04 -6.70
CA PRO A 287 -5.76 6.55 -6.80
C PRO A 287 -4.76 5.38 -6.88
N ILE A 288 -3.73 5.54 -7.71
CA ILE A 288 -2.80 4.46 -8.07
C ILE A 288 -1.34 4.84 -7.85
N GLY A 289 -0.57 3.86 -7.37
CA GLY A 289 0.88 3.94 -7.24
C GLY A 289 1.60 3.12 -8.30
N VAL A 290 2.78 3.57 -8.73
CA VAL A 290 3.71 2.74 -9.51
C VAL A 290 5.10 2.80 -8.89
N LYS A 291 5.69 1.62 -8.66
CA LYS A 291 7.05 1.51 -8.16
C LYS A 291 8.05 1.89 -9.26
N LEU A 292 9.05 2.70 -8.92
CA LEU A 292 10.17 3.03 -9.80
C LEU A 292 11.49 2.62 -9.15
N GLY A 293 12.18 1.68 -9.79
CA GLY A 293 13.54 1.26 -9.43
C GLY A 293 14.64 2.13 -10.07
N PRO A 294 15.91 1.88 -9.71
CA PRO A 294 17.06 2.71 -10.12
C PRO A 294 17.38 2.68 -11.62
N LYS A 295 16.66 1.85 -12.39
CA LYS A 295 16.79 1.75 -13.86
C LYS A 295 15.66 2.46 -14.60
N SER A 296 14.69 3.03 -13.89
CA SER A 296 13.59 3.78 -14.51
C SER A 296 14.14 5.01 -15.23
N THR A 297 13.63 5.26 -16.43
CA THR A 297 13.96 6.44 -17.23
C THR A 297 12.84 7.46 -17.20
N VAL A 298 13.14 8.70 -17.63
CA VAL A 298 12.11 9.74 -17.79
C VAL A 298 11.02 9.29 -18.75
N GLN A 299 11.39 8.62 -19.84
CA GLN A 299 10.42 8.13 -20.83
C GLN A 299 9.49 7.07 -20.25
N ASP A 300 10.02 6.16 -19.41
CA ASP A 300 9.17 5.20 -18.70
C ASP A 300 8.15 5.91 -17.81
N ALA A 301 8.58 6.90 -17.04
CA ALA A 301 7.70 7.66 -16.15
C ALA A 301 6.62 8.41 -16.94
N LEU A 302 6.98 9.10 -18.03
CA LEU A 302 6.01 9.83 -18.85
C LEU A 302 5.00 8.89 -19.52
N ALA A 303 5.46 7.76 -20.09
CA ALA A 303 4.57 6.78 -20.69
C ALA A 303 3.60 6.16 -19.69
N LEU A 304 4.05 5.92 -18.44
CA LEU A 304 3.18 5.46 -17.36
C LEU A 304 2.11 6.51 -17.03
N ILE A 305 2.47 7.80 -16.93
CA ILE A 305 1.48 8.85 -16.65
C ILE A 305 0.48 8.94 -17.81
N ASP A 306 0.92 8.94 -19.06
CA ASP A 306 0.04 9.03 -20.22
C ASP A 306 -0.97 7.87 -20.27
N ARG A 307 -0.58 6.69 -19.77
CA ARG A 307 -1.44 5.50 -19.73
C ARG A 307 -2.40 5.46 -18.54
N LEU A 308 -1.97 5.98 -17.40
CA LEU A 308 -2.63 5.79 -16.09
C LEU A 308 -3.35 7.04 -15.56
N ASP A 309 -2.92 8.21 -16.01
CA ASP A 309 -3.45 9.53 -15.70
C ASP A 309 -3.49 10.43 -16.96
N PRO A 310 -4.24 10.00 -18.01
CA PRO A 310 -4.29 10.71 -19.28
C PRO A 310 -4.89 12.12 -19.15
N ASP A 311 -5.77 12.32 -18.17
CA ASP A 311 -6.48 13.57 -17.91
C ASP A 311 -5.73 14.49 -16.93
N ARG A 312 -4.56 14.07 -16.43
CA ARG A 312 -3.75 14.79 -15.42
C ARG A 312 -4.55 15.13 -14.17
N GLU A 313 -5.36 14.18 -13.70
CA GLU A 313 -6.25 14.33 -12.56
C GLU A 313 -5.42 14.45 -11.26
N PRO A 314 -5.55 15.56 -10.50
CA PRO A 314 -4.80 15.73 -9.27
C PRO A 314 -5.02 14.58 -8.28
N GLY A 315 -3.92 14.02 -7.78
CA GLY A 315 -3.96 12.91 -6.81
C GLY A 315 -4.21 11.53 -7.40
N ARG A 316 -4.41 11.41 -8.73
CA ARG A 316 -4.57 10.13 -9.41
C ARG A 316 -3.32 9.26 -9.34
N MET A 317 -2.15 9.87 -9.60
CA MET A 317 -0.90 9.14 -9.84
C MET A 317 0.14 9.41 -8.75
N THR A 318 0.73 8.33 -8.24
CA THR A 318 1.82 8.35 -7.26
C THR A 318 3.01 7.54 -7.76
N PHE A 319 4.20 8.12 -7.78
CA PHE A 319 5.44 7.38 -8.00
C PHE A 319 6.09 7.00 -6.68
N ILE A 320 6.34 5.71 -6.50
CA ILE A 320 6.96 5.14 -5.31
C ILE A 320 8.40 4.74 -5.64
N THR A 321 9.35 5.60 -5.30
CA THR A 321 10.77 5.42 -5.62
C THR A 321 11.41 4.39 -4.69
N ARG A 322 12.24 3.50 -5.22
CA ARG A 322 12.93 2.47 -4.43
C ARG A 322 14.35 2.24 -4.96
N MET A 323 15.11 3.32 -5.04
CA MET A 323 16.37 3.38 -5.79
C MET A 323 17.51 2.69 -5.06
N GLY A 324 17.48 2.69 -3.74
CA GLY A 324 18.61 2.35 -2.87
C GLY A 324 19.43 3.58 -2.49
N ALA A 325 19.99 3.59 -1.29
CA ALA A 325 20.75 4.70 -0.71
C ALA A 325 21.89 5.19 -1.62
N SER A 326 22.60 4.23 -2.24
CA SER A 326 23.72 4.50 -3.14
C SER A 326 23.34 5.09 -4.50
N LYS A 327 22.04 5.15 -4.84
CA LYS A 327 21.57 5.53 -6.18
C LYS A 327 20.53 6.64 -6.20
N ILE A 328 19.83 6.89 -5.10
CA ILE A 328 18.71 7.86 -5.06
C ILE A 328 19.11 9.26 -5.55
N ARG A 329 20.26 9.77 -5.10
CA ARG A 329 20.77 11.11 -5.43
C ARG A 329 21.15 11.31 -6.90
N GLU A 330 21.44 10.22 -7.60
CA GLU A 330 21.77 10.26 -9.04
C GLU A 330 20.54 9.96 -9.90
N ALA A 331 19.74 8.97 -9.49
CA ALA A 331 18.67 8.40 -10.32
C ALA A 331 17.35 9.19 -10.24
N LEU A 332 17.04 9.81 -9.09
CA LEU A 332 15.78 10.52 -8.90
C LEU A 332 15.71 11.89 -9.58
N PRO A 333 16.73 12.78 -9.48
CA PRO A 333 16.60 14.14 -9.99
C PRO A 333 16.19 14.25 -11.47
N PRO A 334 16.73 13.44 -12.41
CA PRO A 334 16.28 13.47 -13.80
C PRO A 334 14.79 13.10 -13.98
N LEU A 335 14.28 12.17 -13.17
CA LEU A 335 12.87 11.75 -13.22
C LEU A 335 11.95 12.87 -12.73
N VAL A 336 12.29 13.50 -11.60
CA VAL A 336 11.52 14.61 -11.03
C VAL A 336 11.50 15.79 -12.01
N ASP A 337 12.65 16.16 -12.58
CA ASP A 337 12.76 17.25 -13.57
C ASP A 337 11.92 16.96 -14.83
N GLY A 338 12.05 15.75 -15.40
CA GLY A 338 11.33 15.36 -16.60
C GLY A 338 9.81 15.32 -16.42
N VAL A 339 9.33 14.79 -15.29
CA VAL A 339 7.90 14.76 -14.95
C VAL A 339 7.38 16.16 -14.62
N THR A 340 8.17 16.99 -13.94
CA THR A 340 7.77 18.38 -13.66
C THR A 340 7.62 19.18 -14.96
N LYS A 341 8.54 19.01 -15.91
CA LYS A 341 8.50 19.65 -17.23
C LYS A 341 7.31 19.21 -18.10
N SER A 342 6.77 18.01 -17.90
CA SER A 342 5.57 17.57 -18.62
C SER A 342 4.28 18.20 -18.09
N GLY A 343 4.34 18.88 -16.93
CA GLY A 343 3.20 19.50 -16.27
C GLY A 343 2.37 18.55 -15.42
N ALA A 344 2.71 17.25 -15.38
CA ALA A 344 2.01 16.27 -14.57
C ALA A 344 2.17 16.55 -13.06
N LYS A 345 1.09 16.35 -12.30
CA LYS A 345 1.06 16.54 -10.84
C LYS A 345 0.96 15.20 -10.13
N VAL A 346 2.10 14.52 -10.05
CA VAL A 346 2.24 13.24 -9.34
C VAL A 346 2.65 13.45 -7.90
N LEU A 347 2.24 12.55 -7.00
CA LEU A 347 2.85 12.45 -5.68
C LEU A 347 4.14 11.62 -5.76
N TRP A 348 5.23 12.13 -5.19
CA TRP A 348 6.48 11.37 -5.02
C TRP A 348 6.54 10.77 -3.60
N VAL A 349 6.76 9.47 -3.52
CA VAL A 349 6.86 8.72 -2.26
C VAL A 349 8.17 7.94 -2.24
N CYS A 350 8.92 8.04 -1.15
CA CYS A 350 10.12 7.23 -0.92
C CYS A 350 9.76 5.87 -0.30
N ASP A 351 10.15 4.79 -0.95
CA ASP A 351 10.24 3.44 -0.38
C ASP A 351 11.71 3.08 -0.15
N PRO A 352 12.27 3.45 1.02
CA PRO A 352 13.68 3.24 1.35
C PRO A 352 13.99 1.78 1.73
N MET A 353 13.04 0.86 1.56
CA MET A 353 13.15 -0.51 2.06
C MET A 353 13.56 -1.47 0.95
N HIS A 354 12.81 -1.46 -0.15
CA HIS A 354 13.03 -2.45 -1.21
C HIS A 354 14.34 -2.18 -1.97
N GLY A 355 14.80 -0.92 -2.04
CA GLY A 355 16.10 -0.49 -2.56
C GLY A 355 17.30 -1.18 -1.90
N ASN A 356 17.24 -1.34 -0.58
CA ASN A 356 18.39 -1.65 0.29
C ASN A 356 18.41 -3.08 0.83
N THR A 357 17.78 -4.03 0.12
CA THR A 357 17.74 -5.44 0.56
C THR A 357 18.99 -6.18 0.08
N TYR A 358 19.69 -6.85 1.00
CA TYR A 358 20.80 -7.75 0.70
C TYR A 358 20.65 -9.07 1.44
N GLU A 359 21.38 -10.10 0.99
CA GLU A 359 21.44 -11.40 1.65
C GLU A 359 22.63 -11.44 2.61
N ALA A 360 22.37 -11.71 3.90
CA ALA A 360 23.41 -11.87 4.89
C ALA A 360 24.15 -13.22 4.67
N PRO A 361 25.37 -13.40 5.22
CA PRO A 361 26.09 -14.68 5.14
C PRO A 361 25.31 -15.89 5.66
N SER A 362 24.29 -15.67 6.50
CA SER A 362 23.37 -16.69 6.99
C SER A 362 22.27 -17.11 6.00
N GLY A 363 22.20 -16.50 4.81
CA GLY A 363 21.15 -16.73 3.81
C GLY A 363 19.86 -15.94 4.04
N TYR A 364 19.76 -15.18 5.14
CA TYR A 364 18.60 -14.34 5.42
C TYR A 364 18.66 -13.00 4.67
N LYS A 365 17.55 -12.61 4.05
CA LYS A 365 17.39 -11.28 3.49
C LYS A 365 17.20 -10.26 4.61
N THR A 366 18.04 -9.23 4.64
CA THR A 366 18.02 -8.18 5.65
C THR A 366 18.27 -6.80 5.03
N ARG A 367 18.18 -5.75 5.85
CA ARG A 367 18.36 -4.34 5.49
C ARG A 367 19.10 -3.63 6.63
N LYS A 368 20.08 -2.79 6.30
CA LYS A 368 20.72 -1.92 7.30
C LYS A 368 19.83 -0.72 7.54
N PHE A 369 19.59 -0.37 8.79
CA PHE A 369 18.76 0.78 9.13
C PHE A 369 19.38 2.10 8.65
N ASP A 370 20.71 2.22 8.71
CA ASP A 370 21.42 3.40 8.20
C ASP A 370 21.20 3.61 6.70
N ASP A 371 21.22 2.54 5.90
CA ASP A 371 20.94 2.63 4.45
C ASP A 371 19.48 3.04 4.19
N VAL A 372 18.53 2.54 5.00
CA VAL A 372 17.13 2.96 4.93
C VAL A 372 17.01 4.47 5.21
N MET A 373 17.68 4.96 6.26
CA MET A 373 17.64 6.38 6.62
C MET A 373 18.38 7.26 5.61
N ASP A 374 19.49 6.79 5.03
CA ASP A 374 20.24 7.54 4.02
C ASP A 374 19.48 7.66 2.69
N GLU A 375 18.70 6.64 2.30
CA GLU A 375 17.81 6.78 1.13
C GLU A 375 16.70 7.82 1.38
N VAL A 376 16.11 7.85 2.58
CA VAL A 376 15.15 8.91 2.94
C VAL A 376 15.81 10.28 2.89
N LYS A 377 17.02 10.41 3.46
CA LYS A 377 17.76 11.67 3.43
C LYS A 377 18.05 12.14 2.00
N GLY A 378 18.57 11.24 1.17
CA GLY A 378 18.88 11.51 -0.24
C GLY A 378 17.64 11.68 -1.13
N PHE A 379 16.44 11.39 -0.64
CA PHE A 379 15.17 11.72 -1.31
C PHE A 379 14.74 13.17 -1.03
N PHE A 380 15.07 13.71 0.15
CA PHE A 380 14.78 15.11 0.51
C PHE A 380 15.84 16.10 0.02
N GLU A 381 17.11 15.68 -0.05
CA GLU A 381 18.22 16.40 -0.70
C GLU A 381 17.99 16.49 -2.22
#